data_AF-A0A1Q7ZNL4-F1
#
_entry.id   AF-A0A1Q7ZNL4-F1
#
_cell.length_a   1.000
_cell.length_b   1.000
_cell.length_c   1.000
_cell.angle_alpha   90.00
_cell.angle_beta   90.00
_cell.angle_gamma   90.00
#
_symmetry.space_group_name_H-M   'P 1'
#
loop_
_entity.id
_entity.type
_entity.pdbx_description
1 polymer ?
#
loop_
_entity_poly.entity_id
_entity_poly.type
_entity_poly.pdbx_seq_one_letter_code
_entity_poly.pdbx_strand_id
1 'polypeptide(L)'
;MALESDFVPFKALSHPVRITRASKAAPPELDDLLLDLARVARRRNKALELNGRDIDYAPELVRKLAIACSKAGCRVSLGSDAHHPREVFRNMEIAMALVKEFDLESS
;
A
#
# COMPACT_ATOMS: atom_id res chain seq x y z
N MET A 1 0.35 -20.19 11.17
CA MET A 1 1.13 -19.02 10.67
C MET A 1 0.41 -17.73 11.09
N ALA A 2 1.07 -16.59 11.38
CA ALA A 2 0.37 -15.36 11.83
C ALA A 2 -0.68 -14.82 10.83
N LEU A 3 -0.67 -15.33 9.59
CA LEU A 3 -1.63 -15.05 8.52
C LEU A 3 -2.92 -15.92 8.57
N GLU A 4 -2.95 -16.97 9.39
CA GLU A 4 -4.09 -17.90 9.55
C GLU A 4 -4.94 -17.61 10.78
N SER A 5 -4.51 -16.70 11.65
CA SER A 5 -5.34 -16.26 12.77
C SER A 5 -6.39 -15.27 12.27
N ASP A 6 -7.67 -15.51 12.57
CA ASP A 6 -8.75 -14.54 12.33
C ASP A 6 -8.67 -13.33 13.27
N PHE A 7 -7.84 -13.41 14.33
CA PHE A 7 -7.57 -12.30 15.22
C PHE A 7 -6.36 -11.51 14.76
N VAL A 8 -6.58 -10.64 13.78
CA VAL A 8 -5.58 -9.69 13.30
C VAL A 8 -5.98 -8.30 13.78
N PRO A 9 -5.41 -7.77 14.89
CA PRO A 9 -5.90 -6.58 15.58
C PRO A 9 -5.47 -5.25 14.93
N PHE A 10 -5.04 -5.26 13.67
CA PHE A 10 -4.70 -4.05 12.92
C PHE A 10 -5.77 -3.71 11.87
N LYS A 11 -5.91 -2.43 11.52
CA LYS A 11 -6.84 -1.96 10.48
C LYS A 11 -6.19 -1.80 9.10
N ALA A 12 -4.87 -1.64 9.06
CA ALA A 12 -4.12 -1.41 7.84
C ALA A 12 -2.83 -2.23 7.83
N LEU A 13 -2.34 -2.54 6.63
CA LEU A 13 -1.01 -3.07 6.37
C LEU A 13 -0.15 -1.94 5.80
N SER A 14 0.86 -1.54 6.57
CA SER A 14 1.77 -0.45 6.20
C SER A 14 2.96 -0.93 5.38
N HIS A 15 3.42 -0.07 4.47
CA HIS A 15 4.62 -0.23 3.65
C HIS A 15 4.71 -1.55 2.84
N PRO A 16 3.63 -1.99 2.15
CA PRO A 16 3.59 -3.31 1.52
C PRO A 16 4.58 -3.48 0.35
N VAL A 17 5.06 -2.38 -0.22
CA VAL A 17 6.04 -2.39 -1.32
C VAL A 17 7.50 -2.34 -0.85
N ARG A 18 7.73 -2.19 0.46
CA ARG A 18 9.06 -1.96 1.04
C ARG A 18 10.01 -3.16 0.94
N ILE A 19 9.50 -4.34 0.58
CA ILE A 19 10.32 -5.54 0.29
C ILE A 19 11.38 -5.29 -0.79
N THR A 20 11.12 -4.38 -1.73
CA THR A 20 12.07 -3.99 -2.79
C THR A 20 13.20 -3.10 -2.30
N ARG A 21 13.17 -2.63 -1.04
CA ARG A 21 14.35 -2.01 -0.40
C ARG A 21 15.41 -3.05 -0.03
N ALA A 22 14.99 -4.28 0.29
CA ALA A 22 15.89 -5.36 0.70
C ALA A 22 16.39 -6.20 -0.49
N SER A 23 15.61 -6.27 -1.57
CA SER A 23 15.98 -6.97 -2.81
C SER A 23 16.05 -6.00 -3.99
N LYS A 24 17.19 -5.96 -4.69
CA LYS A 24 17.40 -5.10 -5.87
C LYS A 24 16.52 -5.44 -7.07
N ALA A 25 15.95 -6.65 -7.10
CA ALA A 25 15.06 -7.09 -8.16
C ALA A 25 13.67 -7.38 -7.57
N ALA A 26 12.65 -6.79 -8.17
CA ALA A 26 11.28 -7.22 -7.94
C ALA A 26 11.07 -8.58 -8.65
N PRO A 27 10.31 -9.50 -8.04
CA PRO A 27 9.95 -10.75 -8.71
C PRO A 27 9.16 -10.46 -10.00
N PRO A 28 9.31 -11.26 -11.06
CA PRO A 28 8.52 -11.12 -12.29
C PRO A 28 7.01 -11.11 -12.04
N GLU A 29 6.56 -11.87 -11.05
CA GLU A 29 5.16 -12.04 -10.62
C GLU A 29 4.68 -10.96 -9.63
N LEU A 30 5.42 -9.87 -9.44
CA LEU A 30 5.09 -8.85 -8.44
C LEU A 30 3.66 -8.32 -8.56
N ASP A 31 3.17 -8.09 -9.78
CA ASP A 31 1.84 -7.53 -9.98
C ASP A 31 0.73 -8.50 -9.55
N ASP A 32 0.93 -9.80 -9.74
CA ASP A 32 0.02 -10.84 -9.28
C ASP A 32 0.07 -10.96 -7.75
N LEU A 33 1.26 -10.90 -7.15
CA LEU A 33 1.43 -10.90 -5.70
C LEU A 33 0.75 -9.70 -5.04
N LEU A 34 0.85 -8.50 -5.64
CA LEU A 34 0.17 -7.30 -5.16
C LEU A 34 -1.36 -7.42 -5.28
N LEU A 35 -1.85 -8.00 -6.38
CA LEU A 35 -3.27 -8.25 -6.56
C LEU A 35 -3.82 -9.25 -5.54
N ASP A 36 -3.09 -10.32 -5.27
CA ASP A 36 -3.48 -11.31 -4.28
C ASP A 36 -3.43 -10.75 -2.86
N LEU A 37 -2.43 -9.91 -2.55
CA LEU A 37 -2.39 -9.15 -1.31
C LEU A 37 -3.64 -8.26 -1.14
N ALA A 38 -4.00 -7.50 -2.18
CA ALA A 38 -5.19 -6.64 -2.17
C ALA A 38 -6.49 -7.43 -1.99
N ARG A 39 -6.61 -8.60 -2.63
CA ARG A 39 -7.75 -9.51 -2.43
C ARG A 39 -7.83 -10.03 -1.00
N VAL A 40 -6.70 -10.45 -0.41
CA VAL A 40 -6.63 -10.89 0.99
C VAL A 40 -7.04 -9.76 1.93
N ALA A 41 -6.50 -8.56 1.73
CA ALA A 41 -6.80 -7.38 2.54
C ALA A 41 -8.29 -7.03 2.48
N ARG A 42 -8.90 -7.00 1.29
CA ARG A 42 -10.36 -6.82 1.13
C ARG A 42 -11.15 -7.88 1.90
N ARG A 43 -10.84 -9.18 1.71
CA ARG A 43 -11.57 -10.28 2.38
C ARG A 43 -11.53 -10.16 3.89
N ARG A 44 -10.44 -9.61 4.44
CA ARG A 44 -10.22 -9.42 5.89
C ARG A 44 -10.59 -8.02 6.38
N ASN A 45 -11.23 -7.20 5.54
CA ASN A 45 -11.59 -5.80 5.81
C ASN A 45 -10.41 -4.98 6.36
N LYS A 46 -9.26 -5.07 5.68
CA LYS A 46 -8.03 -4.33 5.98
C LYS A 46 -7.71 -3.38 4.83
N ALA A 47 -7.13 -2.23 5.18
CA ALA A 47 -6.60 -1.29 4.20
C ALA A 47 -5.14 -1.60 3.85
N LEU A 48 -4.71 -1.24 2.64
CA LEU A 48 -3.30 -1.21 2.26
C LEU A 48 -2.80 0.24 2.24
N GLU A 49 -1.63 0.51 2.81
CA GLU A 49 -1.11 1.87 2.89
C GLU A 49 -0.44 2.34 1.59
N LEU A 50 -0.84 3.52 1.11
CA LEU A 50 -0.07 4.31 0.15
C LEU A 50 0.91 5.19 0.92
N ASN A 51 2.14 4.71 1.05
CA ASN A 51 3.13 5.30 1.95
C ASN A 51 3.95 6.42 1.28
N GLY A 52 3.96 7.61 1.88
CA GLY A 52 4.67 8.78 1.38
C GLY A 52 6.19 8.59 1.29
N ARG A 53 6.80 7.85 2.22
CA ARG A 53 8.23 7.52 2.14
C ARG A 53 8.51 6.49 1.05
N ASP A 54 7.63 5.52 0.82
CA ASP A 54 7.80 4.57 -0.28
C ASP A 54 7.63 5.25 -1.65
N ILE A 55 6.82 6.31 -1.75
CA ILE A 55 6.71 7.13 -2.97
C ILE A 55 8.05 7.80 -3.33
N ASP A 56 8.86 8.24 -2.36
CA ASP A 56 10.19 8.81 -2.64
C ASP A 56 11.12 7.78 -3.32
N TYR A 57 11.05 6.52 -2.90
CA TYR A 57 12.01 5.49 -3.33
C TYR A 57 11.53 4.69 -4.54
N ALA A 58 10.23 4.41 -4.62
CA ALA A 58 9.66 3.49 -5.60
C ALA A 58 8.23 3.91 -6.00
N PRO A 59 8.07 5.08 -6.64
CA PRO A 59 6.75 5.61 -7.00
C PRO A 59 5.96 4.64 -7.90
N GLU A 60 6.64 3.96 -8.82
CA GLU A 60 6.03 2.95 -9.69
C GLU A 60 5.45 1.75 -8.93
N LEU A 61 6.08 1.34 -7.83
CA LEU A 61 5.57 0.23 -7.01
C LEU A 61 4.34 0.66 -6.22
N VAL A 62 4.33 1.88 -5.69
CA VAL A 62 3.15 2.43 -5.00
C VAL A 62 1.99 2.57 -5.99
N ARG A 63 2.27 2.96 -7.23
CA ARG A 63 1.27 3.00 -8.31
C ARG A 63 0.74 1.60 -8.64
N LYS A 64 1.60 0.59 -8.77
CA LYS A 64 1.19 -0.82 -8.97
C LYS A 64 0.30 -1.33 -7.84
N LEU A 65 0.63 -0.97 -6.59
CA LEU A 65 -0.22 -1.25 -5.43
C LEU A 65 -1.59 -0.58 -5.55
N ALA A 66 -1.64 0.70 -5.93
CA ALA A 66 -2.90 1.42 -6.14
C ALA A 66 -3.78 0.75 -7.22
N ILE A 67 -3.18 0.34 -8.34
CA ILE A 67 -3.87 -0.44 -9.39
C ILE A 67 -4.41 -1.76 -8.84
N ALA A 68 -3.61 -2.49 -8.06
CA ALA A 68 -4.04 -3.75 -7.44
C ALA A 68 -5.21 -3.54 -6.47
N CYS A 69 -5.17 -2.48 -5.65
CA CYS A 69 -6.27 -2.13 -4.74
C CYS A 69 -7.55 -1.81 -5.49
N SER A 70 -7.46 -1.02 -6.57
CA SER A 70 -8.60 -0.66 -7.42
C SER A 70 -9.24 -1.91 -8.03
N LYS A 71 -8.44 -2.78 -8.66
CA LYS A 71 -8.91 -4.05 -9.23
C LYS A 71 -9.56 -4.97 -8.19
N ALA A 72 -9.03 -4.98 -6.96
CA ALA A 72 -9.55 -5.83 -5.90
C ALA A 72 -10.77 -5.24 -5.18
N GLY A 73 -11.02 -3.93 -5.27
CA GLY A 73 -11.95 -3.21 -4.39
C GLY A 73 -11.44 -3.17 -2.94
N CYS A 74 -10.12 -3.02 -2.76
CA CYS A 74 -9.48 -2.92 -1.46
C CYS A 74 -9.39 -1.46 -1.03
N ARG A 75 -9.69 -1.19 0.24
CA ARG A 75 -9.52 0.13 0.86
C ARG A 75 -8.04 0.48 0.97
N VAL A 76 -7.74 1.76 0.94
CA VAL A 76 -6.39 2.28 1.20
C VAL A 76 -6.35 3.15 2.44
N SER A 77 -5.15 3.27 3.01
CA SER A 77 -4.81 4.24 4.05
C SER A 77 -3.66 5.10 3.57
N LEU A 78 -3.53 6.31 4.12
CA LEU A 78 -2.46 7.25 3.74
C LEU A 78 -1.55 7.46 4.95
N GLY A 79 -0.24 7.41 4.73
CA GLY A 79 0.74 7.62 5.79
C GLY A 79 2.03 8.17 5.24
N SER A 80 2.58 9.23 5.84
CA SER A 80 3.83 9.87 5.39
C SER A 80 5.10 9.16 5.88
N ASP A 81 4.99 8.35 6.93
CA ASP A 81 6.13 7.72 7.62
C ASP A 81 7.21 8.76 8.00
N ALA A 82 6.73 9.90 8.49
CA ALA A 82 7.52 11.04 8.92
C ALA A 82 8.32 10.72 10.19
N HIS A 83 9.62 11.01 10.16
CA HIS A 83 10.47 10.93 11.35
C HIS A 83 10.89 12.34 11.84
N HIS A 84 10.52 13.39 11.08
CA HIS A 84 10.65 14.80 11.46
C HIS A 84 9.33 15.56 11.20
N PRO A 85 8.96 16.58 12.01
CA PRO A 85 7.70 17.31 11.85
C PRO A 85 7.47 17.92 10.46
N ARG A 86 8.55 18.35 9.80
CA ARG A 86 8.49 18.91 8.44
C ARG A 86 8.04 17.90 7.37
N GLU A 87 8.01 16.62 7.70
CA GLU A 87 7.75 15.52 6.76
C GLU A 87 6.32 14.97 6.89
N VAL A 88 5.49 15.51 7.77
CA VAL A 88 4.13 15.00 8.06
C VAL A 88 3.26 14.90 6.80
N PHE A 89 3.48 15.76 5.81
CA PHE A 89 2.78 15.75 4.51
C PHE A 89 3.60 15.19 3.35
N ARG A 90 4.74 14.52 3.60
CA ARG A 90 5.58 13.93 2.55
C ARG A 90 4.72 13.13 1.57
N ASN A 91 4.73 13.54 0.30
CA ASN A 91 4.07 12.90 -0.83
C ASN A 91 2.56 12.62 -0.64
N MET A 92 1.89 13.32 0.27
CA MET A 92 0.44 13.15 0.47
C MET A 92 -0.37 13.61 -0.74
N GLU A 93 0.07 14.67 -1.44
CA GLU A 93 -0.56 15.11 -2.69
C GLU A 93 -0.51 14.01 -3.76
N ILE A 94 0.64 13.33 -3.90
CA ILE A 94 0.80 12.22 -4.84
C ILE A 94 -0.09 11.05 -4.44
N ALA A 95 -0.10 10.68 -3.15
CA ALA A 95 -0.94 9.60 -2.66
C ALA A 95 -2.45 9.90 -2.88
N MET A 96 -2.89 11.13 -2.64
CA MET A 96 -4.26 11.58 -2.92
C MET A 96 -4.56 11.60 -4.42
N ALA A 97 -3.60 11.95 -5.27
CA ALA A 97 -3.76 11.88 -6.71
C ALA A 97 -4.01 10.43 -7.17
N LEU A 98 -3.28 9.45 -6.63
CA LEU A 98 -3.50 8.02 -6.90
C LEU A 98 -4.88 7.56 -6.42
N VAL A 99 -5.33 8.03 -5.25
CA VAL A 99 -6.69 7.74 -4.74
C VAL A 99 -7.75 8.20 -5.73
N LYS A 100 -7.63 9.43 -6.23
CA LYS A 100 -8.56 9.99 -7.20
C LYS A 100 -8.48 9.31 -8.57
N GLU A 101 -7.26 9.04 -9.03
CA GLU A 101 -7.01 8.45 -10.35
C GLU A 101 -7.58 7.03 -10.47
N PHE A 102 -7.49 6.24 -9.39
CA PHE A 102 -7.90 4.84 -9.39
C PHE A 102 -9.21 4.57 -8.63
N ASP A 103 -9.96 5.63 -8.31
CA ASP A 103 -11.26 5.57 -7.60
C ASP A 103 -11.20 4.71 -6.32
N LEU A 104 -10.19 4.96 -5.48
CA LEU A 104 -9.94 4.17 -4.28
C LEU A 104 -10.75 4.69 -3.08
N GLU A 105 -11.31 3.77 -2.29
CA GLU A 105 -11.86 4.11 -0.98
C GLU A 105 -10.73 4.32 0.04
N SER A 106 -10.60 5.52 0.60
CA SER A 106 -9.63 5.82 1.67
C SER A 106 -10.26 5.69 3.06
N SER A 107 -9.44 5.33 4.06
CA SER A 107 -9.82 5.12 5.47
C SER A 107 -9.14 6.10 6.40
#